data_AF-A0A4R7Q1N3-F1
#
_entry.id   AF-A0A4R7Q1N3-F1
#
_cell.length_a   1.000
_cell.length_b   1.000
_cell.length_c   1.000
_cell.angle_alpha   90.00
_cell.angle_beta   90.00
_cell.angle_gamma   90.00
#
_symmetry.space_group_name_H-M   'P 1'
#
loop_
_entity.id
_entity.type
_entity.pdbx_description
1 polymer ?
#
loop_
_entity_poly.entity_id
_entity_poly.type
_entity_poly.pdbx_seq_one_letter_code
_entity_poly.pdbx_strand_id
1 'polypeptide(L)' 'MMANPTDNSGDKRLYLSIDHLKKGTYILSILLNNHVVKTIEIKKET' A
#
# COMPACT_ATOMS: atom_id res chain seq x y z
N MET A 1 -27.56 27.90 -10.94
CA MET A 1 -26.76 26.75 -11.42
C MET A 1 -25.83 26.36 -10.28
N MET A 2 -26.09 25.28 -9.56
CA MET A 2 -25.19 24.80 -8.50
C MET A 2 -24.24 23.77 -9.11
N ALA A 3 -22.93 24.02 -9.03
CA ALA A 3 -21.93 23.08 -9.49
C ALA A 3 -21.89 21.87 -8.54
N ASN A 4 -22.00 20.66 -9.10
CA ASN A 4 -21.74 19.41 -8.38
C ASN A 4 -20.31 19.43 -7.82
N PRO A 5 -20.07 18.87 -6.61
CA PRO A 5 -18.72 18.72 -6.11
C PRO A 5 -17.98 17.77 -7.05
N THR A 6 -16.88 18.26 -7.61
CA THR A 6 -15.97 17.50 -8.45
C THR A 6 -15.56 16.23 -7.71
N ASP A 7 -15.93 15.08 -8.25
CA ASP A 7 -15.41 13.79 -7.81
C ASP A 7 -13.88 13.84 -8.01
N ASN A 8 -13.15 13.96 -6.91
CA ASN A 8 -11.70 13.89 -6.88
C ASN A 8 -11.28 12.42 -7.03
N SER A 9 -11.61 11.83 -8.18
CA SER A 9 -11.23 10.50 -8.62
C SER A 9 -9.77 10.47 -9.11
N GLY A 10 -8.87 11.14 -8.39
CA GLY A 10 -7.44 11.08 -8.63
C GLY A 10 -6.87 9.81 -8.00
N ASP A 11 -5.97 9.13 -8.71
CA ASP A 11 -5.29 7.94 -8.22
C ASP A 11 -4.68 8.17 -6.83
N LYS A 12 -5.28 7.54 -5.81
CA LYS A 12 -4.80 7.62 -4.42
C LYS A 12 -3.64 6.64 -4.24
N ARG A 13 -2.42 7.16 -4.26
CA ARG A 13 -1.21 6.37 -4.03
C ARG A 13 -0.97 6.20 -2.52
N LEU A 14 -0.69 4.97 -2.10
CA LEU A 14 -0.27 4.64 -0.74
C LEU A 14 1.21 4.24 -0.75
N TYR A 15 2.01 4.89 0.09
CA TYR A 15 3.44 4.62 0.22
C TYR A 15 3.77 4.10 1.62
N LEU A 16 4.71 3.16 1.71
CA LEU A 16 5.22 2.59 2.96
C LEU A 16 6.75 2.51 2.88
N SER A 17 7.45 3.18 3.79
CA SER A 17 8.91 3.03 3.96
C SER A 17 9.21 1.84 4.87
N ILE A 18 10.22 1.05 4.48
CA ILE A 18 10.67 -0.17 5.18
C ILE A 18 12.18 -0.16 5.42
N ASP A 19 12.80 1.01 5.41
CA ASP A 19 14.26 1.16 5.36
C ASP A 19 14.96 0.59 6.60
N HIS A 20 14.26 0.57 7.74
CA HIS A 20 14.83 0.13 9.02
C HIS A 20 14.72 -1.39 9.25
N LEU A 21 14.17 -2.16 8.32
CA LEU A 21 13.89 -3.60 8.47
C LEU A 21 15.12 -4.53 8.39
N LYS A 22 16.19 -4.41 9.18
CA LYS A 22 17.36 -5.36 9.18
C LYS A 22 17.70 -5.96 7.78
N LYS A 23 18.24 -7.15 7.67
CA LYS A 23 18.35 -7.89 6.40
C LYS A 23 17.54 -9.17 6.53
N GLY A 24 16.88 -9.59 5.46
CA GLY A 24 16.06 -10.80 5.49
C GLY A 24 14.93 -10.80 4.46
N THR A 25 14.16 -11.88 4.50
CA THR A 25 12.96 -12.07 3.68
C THR A 25 11.73 -11.81 4.52
N TYR A 26 10.84 -10.96 4.01
CA TYR A 26 9.59 -10.56 4.66
C TYR A 26 8.40 -10.87 3.76
N ILE A 27 7.27 -11.18 4.37
CA ILE A 27 6.00 -11.35 3.69
C ILE A 27 5.08 -10.21 4.10
N LEU A 28 4.86 -9.26 3.20
CA LEU A 28 3.89 -8.17 3.40
C LEU A 28 2.55 -8.62 2.82
N SER A 29 1.58 -8.86 3.69
CA SER A 29 0.19 -9.11 3.30
C SER A 29 -0.64 -7.84 3.50
N ILE A 30 -1.25 -7.36 2.41
CA ILE A 30 -2.15 -6.21 2.40
C ILE A 30 -3.57 -6.75 2.59
N LEU A 31 -4.26 -6.26 3.61
CA LEU A 31 -5.62 -6.66 3.93
C LEU A 31 -6.61 -5.53 3.64
N LEU A 32 -7.80 -5.89 3.15
CA LEU A 32 -8.96 -5.02 3.07
C LEU A 32 -10.14 -5.77 3.67
N ASN A 33 -10.86 -5.16 4.62
CA ASN A 33 -11.97 -5.80 5.34
C ASN A 33 -11.58 -7.17 5.94
N ASN A 34 -10.39 -7.27 6.54
CA ASN A 34 -9.82 -8.50 7.10
C ASN A 34 -9.57 -9.65 6.10
N HIS A 35 -9.68 -9.38 4.80
CA HIS A 35 -9.33 -10.33 3.74
C HIS A 35 -8.02 -9.92 3.08
N VAL A 36 -7.12 -10.89 2.83
CA VAL A 36 -5.87 -10.66 2.10
C VAL A 36 -6.19 -10.35 0.63
N VAL A 37 -5.81 -9.16 0.18
CA VAL A 37 -6.00 -8.73 -1.22
C VAL A 37 -4.72 -8.80 -2.04
N LYS A 38 -3.56 -8.75 -1.38
CA LYS A 38 -2.25 -8.91 -2.03
C LYS A 38 -1.21 -9.37 -1.02
N THR A 39 -0.33 -10.25 -1.47
CA THR A 39 0.85 -10.66 -0.71
C THR A 39 2.09 -10.37 -1.56
N ILE A 40 3.11 -9.79 -0.93
CA ILE A 40 4.36 -9.39 -1.57
C ILE A 40 5.50 -9.95 -0.73
N GLU A 41 6.40 -10.72 -1.35
CA GLU A 41 7.66 -11.09 -0.76
C GLU A 41 8.68 -9.96 -0.96
N ILE A 42 9.30 -9.53 0.13
CA ILE A 42 10.30 -8.46 0.14
C ILE A 42 11.61 -9.06 0.62
N LYS A 43 12.61 -9.08 -0.26
CA LYS A 43 13.98 -9.48 0.08
C LYS A 43 14.80 -8.22 0.33
N LYS A 44 15.16 -7.96 1.58
CA LYS A 44 16.04 -6.84 1.94
C LYS A 44 17.47 -7.36 2.09
N GLU A 45 18.27 -7.12 1.06
CA GLU A 45 19.66 -7.58 0.96
C GLU A 45 20.67 -6.58 1.57
N THR A 46 20.27 -5.32 1.78
CA THR A 46 21.14 -4.22 2.21
C THR A 46 20.61 -3.47 3.42
#